data_AF-A0A3M8WYN3-F1
#
_entry.id   AF-A0A3M8WYN3-F1
#
_cell.length_a   1.000
_cell.length_b   1.000
_cell.length_c   1.000
_cell.angle_alpha   90.00
_cell.angle_beta   90.00
_cell.angle_gamma   90.00
#
_symmetry.space_group_name_H-M   'P 1'
#
loop_
_entity.id
_entity.type
_entity.pdbx_description
1 polymer ?
#
loop_
_entity_poly.entity_id
_entity_poly.type
_entity_poly.pdbx_seq_one_letter_code
_entity_poly.pdbx_strand_id
1 'polypeptide(L)'
;MATHPDPQPNTESASRESLANRKGYDDRFLGPAVPLPVPADSGIETVILPYANFAVVFRPDRRLAAATAVMIDGARLIDVPREDEWRFDPRLPEAQQAGHLIYQDNPLDKGHLVRRLDPVWGPDAPKETTRIGDMSSVLRSMGSNSRTR
;
A
#
# COMPACT_ATOMS: atom_id res chain seq x y z
N MET A 1 46.40 3.33 -1.52
CA MET A 1 45.15 3.76 -2.18
C MET A 1 44.31 2.51 -2.38
N ALA A 2 43.37 2.23 -1.48
CA ALA A 2 42.45 1.10 -1.62
C ALA A 2 41.18 1.62 -2.31
N THR A 3 40.92 1.14 -3.51
CA THR A 3 39.69 1.39 -4.26
C THR A 3 38.54 0.68 -3.54
N HIS A 4 37.64 1.45 -2.94
CA HIS A 4 36.32 0.95 -2.54
C HIS A 4 35.56 0.57 -3.82
N PRO A 5 34.99 -0.64 -3.93
CA PRO A 5 34.03 -0.91 -4.97
C PRO A 5 32.77 -0.09 -4.67
N ASP A 6 32.29 0.66 -5.67
CA ASP A 6 31.00 1.34 -5.62
C ASP A 6 29.89 0.33 -5.25
N PRO A 7 28.96 0.68 -4.34
CA PRO A 7 27.79 -0.14 -4.10
C PRO A 7 26.96 -0.21 -5.39
N GLN A 8 26.84 -1.43 -5.94
CA GLN A 8 25.92 -1.71 -7.06
C GLN A 8 24.49 -1.38 -6.63
N PRO A 9 23.73 -0.56 -7.38
CA PRO A 9 22.32 -0.29 -7.09
C PRO A 9 21.47 -1.49 -7.53
N ASN A 10 21.52 -2.59 -6.79
CA ASN A 10 20.50 -3.64 -6.89
C ASN A 10 19.38 -3.32 -5.89
N THR A 11 18.70 -2.20 -6.11
CA THR A 11 17.37 -1.94 -5.56
C THR A 11 16.45 -2.03 -6.76
N GLU A 12 15.76 -3.17 -6.93
CA GLU A 12 14.70 -3.27 -7.93
C GLU A 12 13.64 -2.21 -7.59
N SER A 13 13.77 -1.05 -8.21
CA SER A 13 12.76 -0.02 -8.13
C SER A 13 11.44 -0.65 -8.59
N ALA A 14 10.38 -0.62 -7.76
CA ALA A 14 9.04 -1.03 -8.16
C ALA A 14 8.70 -0.42 -9.52
N SER A 15 8.68 -1.27 -10.55
CA SER A 15 8.39 -0.91 -11.93
C SER A 15 6.97 -1.39 -12.24
N ARG A 16 6.37 -0.85 -13.29
CA ARG A 16 5.07 -1.32 -13.75
C ARG A 16 5.07 -2.85 -13.97
N GLU A 17 6.17 -3.37 -14.49
CA GLU A 17 6.39 -4.79 -14.76
C GLU A 17 6.50 -5.62 -13.47
N SER A 18 7.26 -5.15 -12.46
CA SER A 18 7.39 -5.88 -11.20
C SER A 18 6.09 -5.95 -10.39
N LEU A 19 5.14 -5.04 -10.67
CA LEU A 19 3.80 -5.03 -10.08
C LEU A 19 2.72 -5.69 -10.95
N ALA A 20 2.99 -5.98 -12.22
CA ALA A 20 2.01 -6.57 -13.14
C ALA A 20 1.62 -8.00 -12.75
N ASN A 21 2.54 -8.76 -12.17
CA ASN A 21 2.35 -10.19 -11.86
C ASN A 21 1.80 -10.44 -10.44
N ARG A 22 1.24 -9.41 -9.79
CA ARG A 22 0.70 -9.55 -8.44
C ARG A 22 -0.68 -10.22 -8.49
N LYS A 23 -0.86 -11.28 -7.70
CA LYS A 23 -2.10 -12.08 -7.66
C LYS A 23 -3.31 -11.25 -7.20
N GLY A 24 -3.10 -10.29 -6.31
CA GLY A 24 -4.16 -9.44 -5.81
C GLY A 24 -4.95 -10.09 -4.69
N TYR A 25 -6.25 -9.86 -4.71
CA TYR A 25 -7.20 -10.35 -3.73
C TYR A 25 -8.00 -11.52 -4.32
N ASP A 26 -8.10 -12.62 -3.58
CA ASP A 26 -8.94 -13.78 -3.88
C ASP A 26 -10.23 -13.68 -3.07
N ASP A 27 -11.36 -13.55 -3.76
CA ASP A 27 -12.69 -13.43 -3.14
C ASP A 27 -13.13 -14.70 -2.43
N ARG A 28 -12.51 -15.85 -2.70
CA ARG A 28 -12.82 -17.13 -2.05
C ARG A 28 -11.83 -17.53 -0.97
N PHE A 29 -10.89 -16.66 -0.62
CA PHE A 29 -9.83 -16.95 0.37
C PHE A 29 -10.37 -17.52 1.70
N LEU A 30 -11.50 -17.00 2.19
CA LEU A 30 -12.10 -17.43 3.45
C LEU A 30 -12.93 -18.73 3.33
N GLY A 31 -13.14 -19.24 2.12
CA GLY A 31 -14.10 -20.30 1.81
C GLY A 31 -15.36 -19.79 1.08
N PRO A 32 -16.22 -18.96 1.71
CA PRO A 32 -17.30 -18.29 1.01
C PRO A 32 -16.76 -17.15 0.14
N ALA A 33 -17.50 -16.80 -0.91
CA ALA A 33 -17.16 -15.67 -1.78
C ALA A 33 -17.45 -14.34 -1.08
N VAL A 34 -16.42 -13.51 -0.94
CA VAL A 34 -16.45 -12.15 -0.41
C VAL A 34 -15.87 -11.23 -1.48
N PRO A 35 -16.71 -10.56 -2.29
CA PRO A 35 -16.22 -9.74 -3.39
C PRO A 35 -15.47 -8.50 -2.90
N LEU A 36 -14.61 -7.94 -3.76
CA LEU A 36 -13.95 -6.67 -3.49
C LEU A 36 -14.99 -5.56 -3.25
N PRO A 37 -14.82 -4.75 -2.18
CA PRO A 37 -15.70 -3.62 -1.94
C PRO A 37 -15.44 -2.54 -3.00
N VAL A 38 -16.41 -2.36 -3.91
CA VAL A 38 -16.43 -1.28 -4.89
C VAL A 38 -17.53 -0.28 -4.55
N PRO A 39 -17.41 1.01 -4.94
CA PRO A 39 -18.49 1.97 -4.77
C PRO A 39 -19.80 1.46 -5.39
N ALA A 40 -20.92 1.64 -4.68
CA ALA A 40 -22.23 1.19 -5.15
C ALA A 40 -22.75 1.98 -6.36
N ASP A 41 -22.30 3.24 -6.51
CA ASP A 41 -22.59 4.06 -7.67
C ASP A 41 -21.66 3.70 -8.83
N SER A 42 -22.23 3.12 -9.89
CA SER A 42 -21.50 2.72 -11.10
C SER A 42 -20.93 3.89 -11.91
N GLY A 43 -21.36 5.12 -11.63
CA GLY A 43 -20.78 6.34 -12.21
C GLY A 43 -19.41 6.70 -11.64
N ILE A 44 -18.99 6.06 -10.55
CA ILE A 44 -17.68 6.29 -9.93
C ILE A 44 -16.65 5.38 -10.60
N GLU A 45 -15.75 5.99 -11.38
CA GLU A 45 -14.62 5.28 -11.97
C GLU A 45 -13.64 4.80 -10.88
N THR A 46 -13.26 3.52 -10.97
CA THR A 46 -12.24 2.93 -10.08
C THR A 46 -11.24 2.09 -10.86
N VAL A 47 -9.99 2.08 -10.40
CA VAL A 47 -8.95 1.18 -10.89
C VAL A 47 -8.61 0.18 -9.80
N ILE A 48 -8.66 -1.12 -10.11
CA ILE A 48 -8.23 -2.17 -9.18
C ILE A 48 -6.71 -2.35 -9.33
N LEU A 49 -5.99 -2.24 -8.23
CA LEU A 49 -4.54 -2.43 -8.16
C LEU A 49 -4.22 -3.70 -7.35
N PRO A 50 -3.85 -4.80 -8.03
CA PRO A 50 -3.43 -6.03 -7.37
C PRO A 50 -2.07 -5.89 -6.68
N TYR A 51 -1.93 -6.46 -5.49
CA TYR A 51 -0.69 -6.62 -4.73
C TYR A 51 -0.51 -8.07 -4.27
N ALA A 52 0.48 -8.36 -3.41
CA ALA A 52 0.85 -9.74 -3.07
C ALA A 52 -0.34 -10.56 -2.53
N ASN A 53 -1.00 -10.07 -1.47
CA ASN A 53 -2.14 -10.73 -0.80
C ASN A 53 -3.27 -9.72 -0.49
N PHE A 54 -3.33 -8.63 -1.25
CA PHE A 54 -4.35 -7.60 -1.08
C PHE A 54 -4.60 -6.89 -2.42
N ALA A 55 -5.69 -6.14 -2.49
CA ALA A 55 -5.96 -5.24 -3.59
C ALA A 55 -6.44 -3.88 -3.09
N VAL A 56 -6.17 -2.86 -3.89
CA VAL A 56 -6.65 -1.49 -3.67
C VAL A 56 -7.67 -1.14 -4.74
N VAL A 57 -8.81 -0.59 -4.33
CA VAL A 57 -9.81 0.01 -5.22
C VAL A 57 -9.52 1.51 -5.29
N PHE A 58 -8.78 1.92 -6.30
CA PHE A 58 -8.27 3.30 -6.50
C PHE A 58 -9.34 4.19 -7.12
N ARG A 59 -9.50 5.44 -6.65
CA ARG A 59 -10.32 6.46 -7.33
C ARG A 59 -9.44 7.56 -7.98
N PRO A 60 -9.26 7.56 -9.32
CA PRO A 60 -8.47 8.58 -10.03
C PRO A 60 -8.93 10.01 -9.76
N ASP A 61 -10.24 10.21 -9.64
CA ASP A 61 -10.86 11.51 -9.41
C ASP A 61 -10.62 12.07 -8.00
N ARG A 62 -10.39 11.19 -7.02
CA ARG A 62 -10.08 11.56 -5.62
C ARG A 62 -8.60 11.45 -5.28
N ARG A 63 -7.83 10.80 -6.15
CA ARG A 63 -6.41 10.48 -5.94
C ARG A 63 -6.13 9.63 -4.70
N LEU A 64 -7.18 8.99 -4.17
CA LEU A 64 -7.25 8.24 -2.91
C LEU A 64 -8.14 7.00 -3.11
N ALA A 65 -7.98 6.00 -2.25
CA ALA A 65 -8.62 4.71 -2.35
C ALA A 65 -10.07 4.87 -1.93
N ALA A 66 -10.96 4.22 -2.69
CA ALA A 66 -12.31 3.97 -2.20
C ALA A 66 -12.29 2.90 -1.11
N ALA A 67 -11.47 1.85 -1.29
CA ALA A 67 -11.37 0.75 -0.35
C ALA A 67 -10.08 -0.08 -0.57
N THR A 68 -9.78 -0.93 0.40
CA THR A 68 -8.78 -2.00 0.31
C THR A 68 -9.35 -3.29 0.86
N ALA A 69 -8.92 -4.42 0.30
CA ALA A 69 -9.21 -5.74 0.86
C ALA A 69 -7.91 -6.52 0.98
N VAL A 70 -7.65 -7.06 2.16
CA VAL A 70 -6.45 -7.84 2.49
C VAL A 70 -6.85 -9.24 2.95
N MET A 71 -6.12 -10.22 2.45
CA MET A 71 -6.18 -11.60 2.92
C MET A 71 -5.08 -11.80 3.96
N ILE A 72 -5.41 -12.44 5.08
CA ILE A 72 -4.48 -12.66 6.19
C ILE A 72 -4.50 -14.15 6.56
N ASP A 73 -3.39 -14.84 6.29
CA ASP A 73 -3.14 -16.18 6.84
C ASP A 73 -2.19 -16.06 8.03
N GLY A 74 -2.78 -15.98 9.23
CA GLY A 74 -2.04 -15.83 10.48
C GLY A 74 -1.06 -16.97 10.79
N ALA A 75 -1.28 -18.17 10.23
CA ALA A 75 -0.42 -19.32 10.44
C ALA A 75 0.83 -19.31 9.55
N ARG A 76 0.84 -18.46 8.51
CA ARG A 76 1.92 -18.38 7.50
C ARG A 76 2.59 -17.02 7.44
N LEU A 77 2.35 -16.16 8.43
CA LEU A 77 3.02 -14.87 8.56
C LEU A 77 4.53 -15.06 8.60
N ILE A 78 5.24 -14.17 7.89
CA ILE A 78 6.69 -14.12 7.91
C ILE A 78 7.17 -12.72 8.30
N ASP A 79 8.28 -12.68 9.02
CA ASP A 79 8.94 -11.42 9.34
C ASP A 79 9.81 -10.96 8.18
N VAL A 80 9.58 -9.73 7.75
CA VAL A 80 10.38 -9.07 6.70
C VAL A 80 10.91 -7.73 7.21
N PRO A 81 12.12 -7.33 6.78
CA PRO A 81 12.70 -6.04 7.11
C PRO A 81 11.75 -4.89 6.79
N ARG A 82 11.80 -3.87 7.63
CA ARG A 82 11.05 -2.63 7.41
C ARG A 82 11.84 -1.72 6.49
N GLU A 83 11.20 -1.29 5.42
CA GLU A 83 11.65 -0.14 4.63
C GLU A 83 10.69 1.02 4.82
N ASP A 84 11.27 2.23 4.84
CA ASP A 84 10.54 3.45 5.16
C ASP A 84 10.28 4.36 3.93
N GLU A 85 10.43 3.83 2.72
CA GLU A 85 10.30 4.60 1.48
C GLU A 85 8.85 4.69 0.98
N TRP A 86 8.45 5.90 0.57
CA TRP A 86 7.15 6.20 -0.03
C TRP A 86 7.27 6.37 -1.53
N ARG A 87 6.41 5.70 -2.30
CA ARG A 87 6.51 5.67 -3.75
C ARG A 87 5.14 5.76 -4.40
N PHE A 88 5.06 6.49 -5.51
CA PHE A 88 3.90 6.44 -6.39
C PHE A 88 3.78 5.05 -7.02
N ASP A 89 2.54 4.63 -7.30
CA ASP A 89 2.29 3.44 -8.09
C ASP A 89 2.56 3.76 -9.58
N PRO A 90 3.55 3.12 -10.22
CA PRO A 90 3.91 3.38 -11.62
C PRO A 90 2.83 2.93 -12.63
N ARG A 91 1.78 2.23 -12.17
CA ARG A 91 0.64 1.84 -13.02
C ARG A 91 -0.33 2.99 -13.28
N LEU A 92 -0.23 4.08 -12.50
CA LEU A 92 -1.09 5.25 -12.61
C LEU A 92 -0.28 6.52 -12.86
N PRO A 93 -0.84 7.51 -13.58
CA PRO A 93 -0.26 8.84 -13.66
C PRO A 93 -0.07 9.47 -12.27
N GLU A 94 1.08 10.09 -12.01
CA GLU A 94 1.34 10.77 -10.73
C GLU A 94 0.30 11.85 -10.42
N ALA A 95 -0.19 12.56 -11.45
CA ALA A 95 -1.23 13.58 -11.30
C ALA A 95 -2.57 13.04 -10.77
N GLN A 96 -2.79 11.73 -10.86
CA GLN A 96 -3.95 11.04 -10.33
C GLN A 96 -3.69 10.47 -8.93
N GLN A 97 -2.52 10.70 -8.33
CA GLN A 97 -2.13 10.14 -7.04
C GLN A 97 -1.90 11.25 -6.01
N ALA A 98 -2.27 10.96 -4.76
CA ALA A 98 -1.96 11.82 -3.63
C ALA A 98 -0.47 11.69 -3.29
N GLY A 99 0.32 12.69 -3.65
CA GLY A 99 1.75 12.75 -3.35
C GLY A 99 2.06 13.33 -1.97
N HIS A 100 3.35 13.39 -1.65
CA HIS A 100 3.83 13.96 -0.38
C HIS A 100 3.30 15.39 -0.11
N LEU A 101 3.10 16.19 -1.16
CA LEU A 101 2.67 17.58 -1.08
C LEU A 101 1.35 17.77 -0.30
N ILE A 102 0.41 16.83 -0.36
CA ILE A 102 -0.87 16.98 0.36
C ILE A 102 -0.75 16.81 1.89
N TYR A 103 0.42 16.35 2.37
CA TYR A 103 0.72 16.14 3.80
C TYR A 103 1.69 17.20 4.34
N GLN A 104 2.08 18.18 3.54
CA GLN A 104 2.94 19.28 3.98
C GLN A 104 2.10 20.35 4.69
N ASP A 105 2.63 20.86 5.81
CA ASP A 105 2.08 21.99 6.56
C ASP A 105 0.62 21.84 7.00
N ASN A 106 0.20 20.62 7.33
CA ASN A 106 -1.15 20.33 7.80
C ASN A 106 -1.16 19.16 8.81
N PRO A 107 -2.26 18.96 9.56
CA PRO A 107 -2.33 17.92 10.59
C PRO A 107 -2.61 16.51 10.04
N LEU A 108 -2.61 16.31 8.72
CA LEU A 108 -2.84 14.99 8.11
C LEU A 108 -1.60 14.13 8.27
N ASP A 109 -1.81 12.87 8.65
CA ASP A 109 -0.76 11.87 8.70
C ASP A 109 -0.90 10.90 7.53
N LYS A 110 0.23 10.30 7.20
CA LYS A 110 0.38 9.26 6.20
C LYS A 110 0.02 7.90 6.81
N GLY A 111 -1.28 7.60 6.82
CA GLY A 111 -1.83 6.38 7.43
C GLY A 111 -1.98 5.21 6.45
N HIS A 112 -1.64 4.00 6.91
CA HIS A 112 -1.81 2.74 6.17
C HIS A 112 -3.27 2.25 6.18
N LEU A 113 -3.84 1.91 5.03
CA LEU A 113 -5.11 1.16 4.96
C LEU A 113 -4.92 -0.33 5.23
N VAL A 114 -3.81 -0.89 4.77
CA VAL A 114 -3.43 -2.28 4.99
C VAL A 114 -2.18 -2.26 5.84
N ARG A 115 -2.19 -2.92 7.00
CA ARG A 115 -1.00 -2.88 7.86
C ARG A 115 0.13 -3.63 7.18
N ARG A 116 1.34 -3.16 7.45
CA ARG A 116 2.58 -3.66 6.85
C ARG A 116 2.70 -5.19 6.80
N LEU A 117 2.34 -5.87 7.89
CA LEU A 117 2.51 -7.32 8.02
C LEU A 117 1.29 -8.13 7.60
N ASP A 118 0.11 -7.51 7.48
CA ASP A 118 -1.14 -8.21 7.14
C ASP A 118 -1.03 -9.03 5.83
N PRO A 119 -0.41 -8.53 4.74
CA PRO A 119 -0.29 -9.28 3.50
C PRO A 119 1.00 -10.10 3.40
N VAL A 120 1.82 -10.18 4.45
CA VAL A 120 3.16 -10.77 4.39
C VAL A 120 3.12 -12.20 4.92
N TRP A 121 2.64 -13.11 4.08
CA TRP A 121 2.52 -14.53 4.39
C TRP A 121 2.61 -15.40 3.14
N GLY A 122 3.00 -16.66 3.35
CA GLY A 122 3.09 -17.66 2.28
C GLY A 122 4.29 -17.48 1.35
N PRO A 123 4.41 -18.36 0.33
CA PRO A 123 5.60 -18.44 -0.54
C PRO A 123 5.77 -17.22 -1.46
N ASP A 124 4.69 -16.49 -1.73
CA ASP A 124 4.67 -15.31 -2.60
C ASP A 124 4.78 -13.99 -1.81
N ALA A 125 5.03 -14.07 -0.49
CA ALA A 125 5.20 -12.89 0.34
C ALA A 125 6.32 -12.00 -0.22
N PRO A 126 6.11 -10.67 -0.24
CA PRO A 126 7.14 -9.77 -0.71
C PRO A 126 8.35 -9.86 0.22
N LYS A 127 9.56 -9.86 -0.36
CA LYS A 127 10.82 -9.97 0.40
C LYS A 127 11.11 -8.73 1.26
N GLU A 128 10.46 -7.64 0.94
CA GLU A 128 10.52 -6.35 1.61
C GLU A 128 9.12 -5.74 1.68
N THR A 129 8.85 -4.92 2.69
CA THR A 129 7.61 -4.16 2.73
C THR A 129 7.80 -2.80 2.09
N THR A 130 7.73 -2.75 0.76
CA THR A 130 7.63 -1.46 0.05
C THR A 130 6.28 -0.82 0.41
N ARG A 131 6.27 0.47 0.79
CA ARG A 131 5.03 1.25 0.82
C ARG A 131 4.66 1.62 -0.59
N ILE A 132 4.01 0.70 -1.28
CA ILE A 132 3.43 1.04 -2.58
C ILE A 132 2.16 1.81 -2.28
N GLY A 133 2.24 3.13 -2.47
CA GLY A 133 1.14 4.08 -2.48
C GLY A 133 0.04 3.81 -1.46
N ASP A 134 0.23 4.23 -0.20
CA ASP A 134 -0.92 4.44 0.67
C ASP A 134 -1.82 5.48 0.01
N MET A 135 -2.96 4.97 -0.39
CA MET A 135 -4.02 5.72 -0.97
C MET A 135 -5.03 6.20 0.08
N SER A 136 -4.63 6.49 1.31
CA SER A 136 -5.57 7.11 2.26
C SER A 136 -4.88 7.89 3.35
N SER A 137 -5.53 8.97 3.78
CA SER A 137 -5.21 9.66 5.01
C SER A 137 -5.82 8.93 6.22
N VAL A 138 -5.09 8.95 7.34
CA VAL A 138 -5.70 8.85 8.67
C VAL A 138 -5.51 10.21 9.33
N LEU A 139 -6.63 10.90 9.60
CA LEU A 139 -6.65 12.12 10.39
C LEU A 139 -6.24 11.75 11.83
N ARG A 140 -5.17 12.34 12.37
CA ARG A 140 -4.84 12.17 13.79
C ARG A 140 -5.87 12.96 14.59
N SER A 141 -6.74 12.27 15.35
CA SER A 141 -7.60 12.90 16.35
C SER A 141 -6.71 13.61 17.39
N MET A 142 -6.90 14.92 17.53
CA MET A 142 -6.28 15.73 18.58
C MET A 142 -6.86 15.35 19.94
N GLY A 143 -6.28 14.35 20.58
CA GLY A 143 -6.41 14.13 22.01
C GLY A 143 -5.33 14.92 22.74
N SER A 144 -5.68 16.14 23.18
CA SER A 144 -4.90 16.87 24.18
C SER A 144 -4.67 15.99 25.40
N ASN A 145 -3.41 15.74 25.76
CA ASN A 145 -3.07 15.22 27.07
C ASN A 145 -2.03 16.15 27.69
N SER A 146 -2.52 17.28 28.19
CA SER A 146 -1.86 18.03 29.24
C SER A 146 -1.69 17.11 30.45
N ARG A 147 -0.46 16.65 30.71
CA ARG A 147 -0.11 16.20 32.05
C ARG A 147 1.35 16.54 32.36
N THR A 148 1.51 17.76 32.85
CA THR A 148 2.59 18.19 33.74
C THR A 148 2.70 17.24 34.93
N ARG A 149 3.92 16.80 35.22
CA ARG A 149 4.47 16.74 36.57
C ARG A 149 5.96 17.05 36.50
#